data_AF-A0A411WNK1-F1
#
_entry.id   AF-A0A411WNK1-F1
#
_cell.length_a   1.000
_cell.length_b   1.000
_cell.length_c   1.000
_cell.angle_alpha   90.00
_cell.angle_beta   90.00
_cell.angle_gamma   90.00
#
_symmetry.space_group_name_H-M   'P 1'
#
loop_
_entity.id
_entity.type
_entity.pdbx_description
1 polymer ?
#
loop_
_entity_poly.entity_id
_entity_poly.type
_entity_poly.pdbx_seq_one_letter_code
_entity_poly.pdbx_strand_id
1 'polypeptide(L)'
;MEELDVKIGTAGNTRLPCFAVIKSKGYQISITQFVSHLDQGVNLCYQYDAVKNDRLFSGNSPEELLGIITMWEMRGDNWRATWNEKKEYEQAYYNAPHFIESNEAFYDEDGNLIEDD
;
A
#
# COMPACT_ATOMS: atom_id res chain seq x y z
N MET A 1 22.52 -9.29 14.06
CA MET A 1 21.09 -9.08 13.77
C MET A 1 20.37 -10.32 14.28
N GLU A 2 19.42 -10.15 15.21
CA GLU A 2 18.65 -11.28 15.73
C GLU A 2 17.78 -11.88 14.61
N GLU A 3 17.58 -13.19 14.64
CA GLU A 3 16.74 -13.88 13.66
C GLU A 3 15.27 -13.53 13.92
N LEU A 4 14.57 -13.07 12.88
CA LEU A 4 13.15 -12.74 12.98
C LEU A 4 12.31 -14.02 12.89
N ASP A 5 11.47 -14.25 13.90
CA ASP A 5 10.55 -15.40 13.97
C ASP A 5 9.47 -15.40 12.86
N VAL A 6 9.09 -14.23 12.37
CA VAL A 6 8.05 -14.06 11.34
C VAL A 6 8.50 -13.05 10.30
N LYS A 7 8.40 -13.43 9.03
CA LYS A 7 8.73 -12.60 7.87
C LYS A 7 7.58 -12.68 6.87
N ILE A 8 6.77 -11.63 6.79
CA ILE A 8 5.62 -11.55 5.89
C ILE A 8 5.78 -10.30 5.04
N GLY A 9 5.83 -10.47 3.72
CA GLY A 9 5.73 -9.37 2.75
C GLY A 9 4.35 -9.34 2.09
N THR A 10 3.96 -8.16 1.60
CA THR A 10 2.75 -8.00 0.79
C THR A 10 2.95 -8.66 -0.58
N ALA A 11 2.28 -9.78 -0.80
CA ALA A 11 2.23 -10.49 -2.09
C ALA A 11 0.91 -11.29 -2.17
N GLY A 12 0.78 -12.21 -3.12
CA GLY A 12 -0.46 -12.99 -3.27
C GLY A 12 -0.87 -13.79 -2.01
N ASN A 13 0.08 -14.09 -1.12
CA ASN A 13 -0.13 -14.82 0.13
C ASN A 13 -0.94 -14.01 1.18
N THR A 14 -0.89 -12.68 1.14
CA THR A 14 -1.58 -11.82 2.14
C THR A 14 -3.03 -11.51 1.77
N ARG A 15 -3.41 -11.71 0.51
CA ARG A 15 -4.72 -11.30 -0.03
C ARG A 15 -5.89 -11.99 0.68
N LEU A 16 -5.84 -13.32 0.75
CA LEU A 16 -6.87 -14.14 1.40
C LEU A 16 -6.97 -13.88 2.91
N PRO A 17 -5.89 -13.88 3.71
CA PRO A 17 -6.00 -13.61 5.13
C PRO A 17 -6.48 -12.18 5.42
N CYS A 18 -6.07 -11.17 4.65
CA CYS A 18 -6.59 -9.80 4.81
C CYS A 18 -8.10 -9.75 4.56
N PHE A 19 -8.60 -10.38 3.50
CA PHE A 19 -10.04 -10.49 3.23
C PHE A 19 -10.78 -11.16 4.40
N ALA A 20 -10.24 -12.27 4.92
CA ALA A 20 -10.84 -12.98 6.06
C ALA A 20 -10.91 -12.12 7.33
N VAL A 21 -9.88 -11.35 7.62
CA VAL A 21 -9.84 -10.42 8.77
C VAL A 21 -10.86 -9.30 8.62
N ILE A 22 -11.00 -8.72 7.43
CA ILE A 22 -12.01 -7.68 7.18
C ILE A 22 -13.42 -8.24 7.43
N LYS A 23 -13.70 -9.45 6.94
CA LYS A 23 -14.96 -10.15 7.21
C LYS A 23 -15.17 -10.43 8.69
N SER A 24 -14.15 -10.89 9.42
CA SER A 24 -14.28 -11.19 10.85
C SER A 24 -14.51 -9.94 11.71
N LYS A 25 -14.09 -8.76 11.23
CA LYS A 25 -14.41 -7.45 11.83
C LYS A 25 -15.87 -7.01 11.60
N GLY A 26 -16.66 -7.78 10.84
CA GLY A 26 -18.08 -7.51 10.60
C GLY A 26 -18.36 -6.60 9.40
N TYR A 27 -17.39 -6.42 8.51
CA TYR A 27 -17.60 -5.66 7.27
C TYR A 27 -18.26 -6.52 6.19
N GLN A 28 -19.17 -5.92 5.43
CA GLN A 28 -19.66 -6.46 4.18
C GLN A 28 -18.73 -6.01 3.06
N ILE A 29 -18.23 -6.93 2.23
CA ILE A 29 -17.27 -6.61 1.18
C ILE A 29 -17.91 -6.88 -0.17
N SER A 30 -17.84 -5.91 -1.09
CA SER A 30 -18.12 -6.07 -2.52
C SER A 30 -16.85 -5.90 -3.34
N ILE A 31 -16.78 -6.60 -4.47
CA ILE A 31 -15.65 -6.55 -5.39
C ILE A 31 -16.18 -6.14 -6.76
N THR A 32 -15.67 -5.04 -7.29
CA THR A 32 -15.99 -4.55 -8.62
C THR A 32 -14.77 -4.75 -9.52
N GLN A 33 -15.00 -5.35 -10.68
CA GLN A 33 -13.99 -5.50 -11.72
C GLN A 33 -14.23 -4.46 -12.80
N PHE A 34 -13.17 -3.79 -13.25
CA PHE A 34 -13.25 -2.83 -14.33
C PHE A 34 -12.00 -2.85 -15.17
N VAL A 35 -12.15 -2.48 -16.42
CA VAL A 35 -11.05 -2.35 -17.36
C VAL A 35 -10.53 -0.92 -17.28
N SER A 36 -9.24 -0.77 -17.02
CA SER A 36 -8.54 0.51 -17.08
C SER A 36 -7.68 0.59 -18.33
N HIS A 37 -7.70 1.74 -18.98
CA HIS A 37 -6.93 2.05 -20.19
C HIS A 37 -5.71 2.93 -19.86
N LEU A 38 -5.05 2.67 -18.73
CA LEU A 38 -3.84 3.41 -18.35
C LEU A 38 -2.64 3.00 -19.21
N ASP A 39 -1.92 4.03 -19.66
CA ASP A 39 -0.62 4.08 -20.36
C ASP A 39 -0.04 2.72 -20.80
N GLN A 40 -0.44 2.28 -22.00
CA GLN A 40 0.09 1.14 -22.76
C GLN A 40 -0.63 -0.22 -22.62
N GLY A 41 -1.89 -0.28 -22.16
CA GLY A 41 -2.63 -1.54 -22.24
C GLY A 41 -4.06 -1.54 -21.70
N VAL A 42 -4.72 -2.69 -21.88
CA VAL A 42 -5.98 -3.03 -21.21
C VAL A 42 -5.63 -3.75 -19.92
N ASN A 43 -5.75 -3.07 -18.79
CA ASN A 43 -5.49 -3.65 -17.48
C ASN A 43 -6.81 -4.01 -16.79
N LEU A 44 -6.91 -5.25 -16.29
CA LEU A 44 -8.02 -5.65 -15.43
C LEU A 44 -7.74 -5.18 -14.00
N CYS A 45 -8.55 -4.24 -13.53
CA CYS A 45 -8.46 -3.68 -12.20
C CYS A 45 -9.59 -4.21 -11.30
N TYR A 46 -9.31 -4.20 -10.00
CA TYR A 46 -10.24 -4.62 -8.97
C TYR A 46 -10.39 -3.49 -7.96
N GLN A 47 -11.63 -3.19 -7.58
CA GLN A 47 -11.96 -2.34 -6.45
C GLN A 47 -12.64 -3.20 -5.39
N TYR A 48 -12.14 -3.12 -4.17
CA TYR A 48 -12.69 -3.77 -2.99
C TYR A 48 -13.32 -2.70 -2.11
N ASP A 49 -14.62 -2.82 -1.89
CA ASP A 49 -15.38 -1.90 -1.05
C ASP A 49 -15.85 -2.63 0.21
N ALA A 50 -15.63 -2.05 1.38
CA ALA A 50 -16.11 -2.58 2.66
C ALA A 50 -17.08 -1.60 3.33
N VAL A 51 -18.24 -2.11 3.74
CA VAL A 51 -19.29 -1.35 4.43
C VAL A 51 -19.55 -1.89 5.83
N LYS A 52 -19.64 -0.98 6.81
CA LYS A 52 -20.08 -1.28 8.19
C LYS A 52 -20.60 0.00 8.85
N ASN A 53 -21.77 -0.07 9.49
CA ASN A 53 -22.37 1.05 10.24
C ASN A 53 -22.35 2.37 9.45
N ASP A 54 -22.90 2.35 8.22
CA ASP A 54 -22.98 3.48 7.29
C ASP A 54 -21.64 4.12 6.88
N ARG A 55 -20.55 3.36 6.98
CA ARG A 55 -19.21 3.77 6.55
C ARG A 55 -18.74 2.90 5.41
N LEU A 56 -18.15 3.52 4.40
CA LEU A 56 -17.59 2.89 3.22
C LEU A 56 -16.07 3.11 3.19
N PHE A 57 -15.32 2.04 2.93
CA PHE A 57 -13.89 2.07 2.70
C PHE A 57 -13.59 1.37 1.38
N SER A 58 -12.63 1.88 0.61
CA SER A 58 -12.33 1.38 -0.74
C SER A 58 -10.81 1.22 -0.91
N GLY A 59 -10.38 0.13 -1.53
CA GLY A 59 -8.97 -0.13 -1.88
C GLY A 59 -8.84 -1.02 -3.11
N ASN A 60 -7.66 -1.08 -3.72
CA ASN A 60 -7.40 -1.89 -4.92
C ASN A 60 -7.00 -3.34 -4.59
N SER A 61 -6.76 -3.62 -3.31
CA SER A 61 -6.46 -4.93 -2.79
C SER A 61 -7.03 -5.10 -1.37
N PRO A 62 -7.27 -6.34 -0.89
CA PRO A 62 -7.63 -6.60 0.49
C PRO A 62 -6.60 -6.08 1.51
N GLU A 63 -5.32 -6.07 1.16
CA GLU A 63 -4.23 -5.52 1.96
C GLU A 63 -4.41 -4.00 2.15
N GLU A 64 -4.59 -3.27 1.06
CA GLU A 64 -4.87 -1.82 1.10
C GLU A 64 -6.14 -1.52 1.89
N LEU A 65 -7.22 -2.26 1.60
CA LEU A 65 -8.51 -2.07 2.25
C LEU A 65 -8.42 -2.31 3.75
N LEU A 66 -7.72 -3.37 4.19
CA LEU A 66 -7.49 -3.64 5.60
C LEU A 66 -6.65 -2.52 6.24
N GLY A 67 -5.65 -2.00 5.53
CA GLY A 67 -4.85 -0.86 5.99
C GLY A 67 -5.71 0.39 6.23
N ILE A 68 -6.57 0.74 5.29
CA ILE A 68 -7.49 1.88 5.39
C ILE A 68 -8.48 1.70 6.55
N ILE A 69 -9.11 0.52 6.65
CA ILE A 69 -10.03 0.19 7.74
C ILE A 69 -9.33 0.32 9.09
N THR A 70 -8.14 -0.28 9.23
CA THR A 70 -7.38 -0.27 10.48
C THR A 70 -6.97 1.15 10.86
N MET A 71 -6.54 1.95 9.88
CA MET A 71 -6.20 3.36 10.08
C MET A 71 -7.40 4.17 10.59
N TRP A 72 -8.59 3.99 10.00
CA TRP A 72 -9.81 4.62 10.49
C TRP A 72 -10.25 4.07 11.85
N GLU A 73 -10.17 2.77 12.11
CA GLU A 73 -10.52 2.18 13.42
C GLU A 73 -9.64 2.76 14.54
N MET A 74 -8.38 3.10 14.26
CA MET A 74 -7.45 3.70 15.21
C MET A 74 -7.64 5.21 15.40
N ARG A 75 -8.03 5.95 14.35
CA ARG A 75 -8.06 7.43 14.34
C ARG A 75 -9.46 8.03 14.34
N GLY A 76 -10.47 7.23 14.02
CA GLY A 76 -11.84 7.67 13.77
C GLY A 76 -11.95 8.64 12.59
N ASP A 77 -12.95 9.51 12.62
CA ASP A 77 -13.25 10.42 11.51
C ASP A 77 -12.17 11.51 11.31
N ASN A 78 -11.30 11.72 12.30
CA ASN A 78 -10.14 12.61 12.24
C ASN A 78 -8.89 11.88 11.70
N TRP A 79 -9.09 10.99 10.73
CA TRP A 79 -8.07 10.09 10.21
C TRP A 79 -6.88 10.76 9.51
N ARG A 80 -7.03 12.03 9.09
CA ARG A 80 -5.98 12.76 8.36
C ARG A 80 -4.69 12.91 9.18
N ALA A 81 -3.56 12.91 8.49
CA ALA A 81 -2.27 13.17 9.10
C ALA A 81 -2.18 14.61 9.62
N THR A 82 -1.51 14.78 10.76
CA THR A 82 -1.07 16.06 11.26
C THR A 82 0.18 16.54 10.51
N TRP A 83 0.51 17.82 10.66
CA TRP A 83 1.69 18.38 10.00
C TRP A 83 3.01 17.80 10.53
N ASN A 84 3.06 17.44 11.82
CA ASN A 84 4.22 16.78 12.41
C ASN A 84 4.38 15.35 11.89
N GLU A 85 3.29 14.56 11.85
CA GLU A 85 3.32 13.20 11.28
C GLU A 85 3.76 13.22 9.81
N LYS A 86 3.32 14.22 9.03
CA LYS A 86 3.78 14.40 7.65
C LYS A 86 5.30 14.59 7.58
N LYS A 87 5.86 15.47 8.40
CA LYS A 87 7.30 15.73 8.44
C LYS A 87 8.10 14.50 8.85
N GLU A 88 7.62 13.77 9.84
CA GLU A 88 8.24 12.52 10.30
C GLU A 88 8.24 11.47 9.17
N TYR A 89 7.13 11.32 8.46
CA TYR A 89 7.04 10.44 7.29
C TYR A 89 7.99 10.86 6.18
N GLU A 90 8.01 12.13 5.79
CA GLU A 90 8.92 12.65 4.76
C GLU A 90 10.38 12.42 5.13
N GLN A 91 10.75 12.68 6.39
CA GLN A 91 12.12 12.45 6.86
C GLN A 91 12.50 10.96 6.82
N ALA A 92 11.60 10.06 7.21
CA ALA A 92 11.84 8.63 7.10
C ALA A 92 11.96 8.17 5.63
N TYR A 93 11.10 8.70 4.75
CA TYR A 93 11.08 8.35 3.33
C TYR A 93 12.34 8.83 2.60
N TYR A 94 12.76 10.08 2.80
CA TYR A 94 13.93 10.66 2.14
C TYR A 94 15.26 10.22 2.72
N ASN A 95 15.29 9.72 3.96
CA ASN A 95 16.50 9.14 4.57
C ASN A 95 16.60 7.63 4.37
N ALA A 96 15.62 6.99 3.71
CA ALA A 96 15.66 5.56 3.46
C ALA A 96 16.90 5.22 2.61
N PRO A 97 17.69 4.20 2.98
CA PRO A 97 18.83 3.80 2.18
C PRO A 97 18.34 3.34 0.80
N HIS A 98 18.91 3.94 -0.25
CA HIS A 98 18.70 3.49 -1.62
C HIS A 98 19.57 2.24 -1.84
N PHE A 99 18.93 1.10 -2.10
CA PHE A 99 19.61 -0.09 -2.56
C PHE A 99 19.41 -0.16 -4.07
N ILE A 100 20.50 -0.02 -4.82
CA ILE A 100 20.51 -0.28 -6.25
C ILE A 100 20.62 -1.80 -6.41
N GLU A 101 19.58 -2.45 -6.94
CA GLU A 101 19.78 -3.77 -7.54
C GLU A 101 20.62 -3.55 -8.80
N SER A 102 21.87 -3.99 -8.75
CA SER A 102 22.87 -3.80 -9.82
C SER A 102 22.39 -4.42 -11.13
N ASN A 103 21.69 -3.62 -11.94
CA ASN A 103 21.49 -3.78 -13.39
C ASN A 103 20.69 -2.62 -14.02
N GLU A 104 20.20 -1.64 -13.26
CA GLU A 104 19.57 -0.44 -13.83
C GLU A 104 20.56 0.72 -13.87
N ALA A 105 20.88 1.18 -15.09
CA ALA A 105 21.70 2.36 -15.33
C ALA A 105 20.99 3.61 -14.79
N PHE A 106 21.59 4.27 -13.80
CA PHE A 106 21.11 5.56 -13.32
C PHE A 106 21.73 6.69 -14.11
N TYR A 107 20.96 7.76 -14.30
CA TYR A 107 21.45 9.00 -14.89
C TYR A 107 21.32 10.12 -13.85
N ASP A 108 22.30 11.00 -13.76
CA ASP A 108 22.22 12.21 -12.92
C ASP A 108 21.18 13.22 -13.47
N GLU A 109 21.02 14.36 -12.79
CA GLU A 109 20.07 15.40 -13.20
C GLU A 109 20.37 16.04 -14.56
N ASP A 110 21.60 15.87 -15.06
CA ASP A 110 22.07 16.28 -16.38
C ASP A 110 22.00 15.14 -17.42
N GLY A 111 21.60 13.94 -17.01
CA GLY A 111 21.48 12.77 -17.87
C GLY A 111 22.78 11.98 -18.07
N ASN A 112 23.76 12.08 -17.17
CA ASN A 112 25.01 11.30 -17.23
C ASN A 112 24.89 9.98 -16.48
N LEU A 113 25.39 8.89 -17.07
CA LEU A 113 25.42 7.58 -16.43
C LEU A 113 26.20 7.65 -15.11
N ILE A 114 25.55 7.28 -14.01
CA ILE A 114 26.18 7.11 -12.71
C ILE A 114 26.76 5.69 -12.72
N GLU A 115 28.06 5.59 -12.99
CA GLU A 115 28.81 4.34 -12.87
C GLU A 115 29.10 4.08 -11.39
N ASP A 116 28.72 2.89 -10.88
CA ASP A 116 29.17 2.42 -9.57
C ASP A 116 30.65 2.00 -9.66
N ASP A 117 31.51 2.60 -8.83
CA ASP A 117 32.91 2.18 -8.61
C ASP A 117 33.02 0.84 -7.85
#